data_AF-A0A1C0A5H9-F1
#
_entry.id   AF-A0A1C0A5H9-F1
#
_cell.length_a   1.000
_cell.length_b   1.000
_cell.length_c   1.000
_cell.angle_alpha   90.00
_cell.angle_beta   90.00
_cell.angle_gamma   90.00
#
_symmetry.space_group_name_H-M   'P 1'
#
loop_
_entity.id
_entity.type
_entity.pdbx_description
1 polymer ?
#
loop_
_entity_poly.entity_id
_entity_poly.type
_entity_poly.pdbx_seq_one_letter_code
_entity_poly.pdbx_strand_id
1 'polypeptide(L)'
;MIYQLIILGAIAWIVQTALGYLQIKDFNTHYSELRKLGKVIVGKNKGKISSGTVVAFAIDDSGRIIKGEYMEGISVLARMKLLEGLEDLALNKINDDDLNEYSKGIKKAVKNAIKNYKLK
;
A
#
# COMPACT_ATOMS: atom_id res chain seq x y z
N MET A 1 29.29 -28.48 -10.53
CA MET A 1 29.39 -27.18 -9.85
C MET A 1 28.67 -26.06 -10.60
N ILE A 2 29.14 -25.58 -11.76
CA ILE A 2 28.50 -24.41 -12.42
C ILE A 2 27.04 -24.67 -12.87
N TYR A 3 26.76 -25.84 -13.43
CA TYR A 3 25.39 -26.22 -13.83
C TYR A 3 24.41 -26.28 -12.64
N GLN A 4 24.87 -26.68 -11.45
CA GLN A 4 24.03 -26.71 -10.25
C GLN A 4 23.66 -25.30 -9.78
N LEU A 5 24.60 -24.35 -9.85
CA LEU A 5 24.34 -22.94 -9.53
C LEU A 5 23.38 -22.29 -10.52
N ILE A 6 23.49 -22.61 -11.81
CA ILE A 6 22.57 -22.14 -12.85
C ILE A 6 21.14 -22.63 -12.59
N ILE A 7 20.98 -23.94 -12.29
CA ILE A 7 19.67 -24.53 -12.00
C ILE A 7 19.06 -23.90 -10.74
N LEU A 8 19.85 -23.72 -9.68
CA LEU A 8 19.38 -23.08 -8.45
C LEU A 8 18.92 -21.64 -8.70
N GLY A 9 19.70 -20.86 -9.47
CA GLY A 9 19.34 -19.49 -9.83
C GLY A 9 18.05 -19.43 -10.65
N ALA A 10 17.87 -20.34 -11.60
CA ALA A 10 16.64 -20.41 -12.40
C ALA A 10 15.42 -20.71 -11.52
N ILE A 11 15.52 -21.68 -10.61
CA ILE A 11 14.43 -22.01 -9.67
C ILE A 11 14.12 -20.80 -8.77
N ALA A 12 15.15 -20.16 -8.20
CA ALA A 12 14.97 -18.99 -7.34
C ALA A 12 14.27 -17.83 -8.08
N TRP A 13 14.63 -17.58 -9.34
CA TRP A 13 14.00 -16.55 -10.16
C TRP A 13 12.52 -16.85 -10.48
N ILE A 14 12.19 -18.13 -10.76
CA ILE A 14 10.79 -18.56 -10.97
C ILE A 14 9.98 -18.34 -9.70
N VAL A 15 10.49 -18.77 -8.54
CA VAL A 15 9.83 -18.59 -7.24
C VAL A 15 9.66 -17.10 -6.93
N GLN A 16 10.68 -16.28 -7.14
CA GLN A 16 10.62 -14.84 -6.91
C GLN A 16 9.54 -14.17 -7.78
N THR A 17 9.49 -14.53 -9.06
CA THR A 17 8.48 -14.02 -10.01
C THR A 17 7.08 -14.43 -9.60
N ALA A 18 6.87 -15.70 -9.26
CA ALA A 18 5.58 -16.22 -8.84
C ALA A 18 5.08 -15.52 -7.56
N LEU A 19 5.96 -15.32 -6.57
CA LEU A 19 5.61 -14.61 -5.35
C LEU A 19 5.30 -13.13 -5.60
N GLY A 20 6.07 -12.44 -6.46
CA GLY A 20 5.79 -11.06 -6.85
C GLY A 20 4.43 -10.91 -7.54
N TYR A 21 4.08 -11.86 -8.41
CA TYR A 21 2.76 -11.90 -9.06
C TYR A 21 1.62 -12.03 -8.03
N LEU A 22 1.77 -12.87 -7.00
CA LEU A 22 0.77 -13.02 -5.95
C LEU A 22 0.56 -11.71 -5.17
N GLN A 23 1.60 -10.91 -4.94
CA GLN A 23 1.47 -9.61 -4.28
C GLN A 23 0.74 -8.59 -5.16
N ILE A 24 1.09 -8.51 -6.44
CA ILE A 24 0.45 -7.60 -7.39
C ILE A 24 -1.03 -7.96 -7.58
N LYS A 25 -1.33 -9.26 -7.66
CA LYS A 25 -2.72 -9.74 -7.76
C LYS A 25 -3.54 -9.29 -6.57
N ASP A 26 -3.03 -9.47 -5.35
CA ASP A 26 -3.71 -9.04 -4.12
C ASP A 26 -3.95 -7.52 -4.10
N PHE A 27 -2.93 -6.74 -4.43
CA PHE A 27 -3.05 -5.29 -4.55
C PHE A 27 -4.09 -4.87 -5.60
N ASN A 28 -4.09 -5.49 -6.78
CA ASN A 28 -5.00 -5.14 -7.86
C ASN A 28 -6.47 -5.47 -7.54
N THR A 29 -6.73 -6.58 -6.85
CA THR A 29 -8.08 -6.93 -6.40
C THR A 29 -8.65 -5.85 -5.49
N HIS A 30 -7.90 -5.52 -4.43
CA HIS A 30 -8.28 -4.49 -3.45
C HIS A 30 -8.35 -3.08 -4.06
N TYR A 31 -7.40 -2.73 -4.93
CA TYR A 31 -7.43 -1.47 -5.67
C TYR A 31 -8.67 -1.36 -6.56
N SER A 32 -9.08 -2.46 -7.22
CA SER A 32 -10.29 -2.50 -8.03
C SER A 32 -11.55 -2.30 -7.19
N GLU A 33 -11.60 -2.86 -5.98
CA GLU A 33 -12.69 -2.64 -5.03
C GLU A 33 -12.78 -1.18 -4.59
N LEU A 34 -11.64 -0.58 -4.19
CA LEU A 34 -11.59 0.85 -3.84
C LEU A 34 -12.00 1.75 -5.01
N ARG A 35 -11.61 1.41 -6.24
CA ARG A 35 -11.99 2.12 -7.47
C ARG A 35 -13.49 2.11 -7.75
N LYS A 36 -14.23 1.09 -7.28
CA LYS A 36 -15.69 1.03 -7.41
C LYS A 36 -16.39 1.99 -6.44
N LEU A 37 -15.75 2.31 -5.31
CA LEU A 37 -16.31 3.19 -4.29
C LEU A 37 -16.11 4.67 -4.62
N GLY A 38 -14.99 5.03 -5.26
CA GLY A 38 -14.71 6.42 -5.62
C GLY A 38 -13.34 6.66 -6.22
N LYS A 39 -12.91 7.93 -6.21
CA LYS A 39 -11.57 8.31 -6.68
C LYS A 39 -10.54 7.74 -5.71
N VAL A 40 -9.54 7.01 -6.22
CA VAL A 40 -8.52 6.39 -5.37
C VAL A 40 -7.26 7.25 -5.31
N ILE A 41 -6.81 7.55 -4.09
CA ILE A 41 -5.54 8.22 -3.80
C ILE A 41 -4.59 7.21 -3.16
N VAL A 42 -3.39 7.10 -3.71
CA VAL A 42 -2.36 6.19 -3.21
C VAL A 42 -1.20 6.98 -2.62
N GLY A 43 -0.76 6.56 -1.45
CA GLY A 43 0.45 7.04 -0.78
C GLY A 43 1.45 5.90 -0.63
N LYS A 44 2.74 6.23 -0.74
CA LYS A 44 3.81 5.24 -0.59
C LYS A 44 4.93 5.76 0.30
N ASN A 45 5.45 4.88 1.13
CA ASN A 45 6.70 5.05 1.85
C ASN A 45 7.67 3.94 1.40
N LYS A 46 8.71 4.33 0.65
CA LYS A 46 9.70 3.38 0.10
C LYS A 46 10.71 2.84 1.12
N GLY A 47 10.65 3.26 2.39
CA GLY A 47 11.45 2.73 3.49
C GLY A 47 12.92 2.38 3.14
N LYS A 48 13.88 3.30 3.29
CA LYS A 48 15.29 3.02 2.96
C LYS A 48 15.89 1.84 3.75
N ILE A 49 15.40 1.60 4.98
CA ILE A 49 15.82 0.53 5.92
C ILE A 49 14.60 -0.11 6.62
N SER A 50 13.38 0.33 6.31
CA SER A 50 12.13 -0.09 6.97
C SER A 50 11.18 -0.78 6.00
N SER A 51 10.19 -1.50 6.50
CA SER A 51 9.09 -2.04 5.69
C SER A 51 8.56 -1.01 4.68
N GLY A 52 8.44 -1.44 3.43
CA GLY A 52 7.74 -0.67 2.41
C GLY A 52 6.27 -0.60 2.82
N THR A 53 5.69 0.60 2.76
CA THR A 53 4.28 0.79 3.09
C THR A 53 3.57 1.48 1.95
N VAL A 54 2.45 0.91 1.53
CA VAL A 54 1.53 1.50 0.57
C VAL A 54 0.19 1.68 1.27
N VAL A 55 -0.42 2.84 1.11
CA VAL A 55 -1.79 3.12 1.55
C VAL A 55 -2.61 3.53 0.34
N ALA A 56 -3.86 3.11 0.29
CA ALA A 56 -4.81 3.45 -0.74
C ALA A 56 -6.12 3.89 -0.07
N PHE A 57 -6.63 5.04 -0.47
CA PHE A 57 -7.88 5.59 0.03
C PHE A 57 -8.84 5.77 -1.13
N ALA A 58 -10.05 5.23 -1.00
CA ALA A 58 -11.19 5.65 -1.82
C ALA A 58 -11.78 6.91 -1.19
N ILE A 59 -11.91 7.98 -1.97
CA ILE A 59 -12.51 9.24 -1.55
C ILE A 59 -13.77 9.57 -2.34
N ASP A 60 -14.68 10.29 -1.69
CA ASP A 60 -15.85 10.90 -2.32
C ASP A 60 -15.48 12.19 -3.07
N ASP A 61 -16.49 12.82 -3.71
CA ASP A 61 -16.31 14.07 -4.44
C ASP A 61 -15.96 15.26 -3.53
N SER A 62 -16.24 15.17 -2.23
CA SER A 62 -15.87 16.17 -1.22
C SER A 62 -14.45 15.96 -0.66
N GLY A 63 -13.76 14.89 -1.06
CA GLY A 63 -12.43 14.53 -0.56
C GLY A 63 -12.43 13.85 0.81
N ARG A 64 -13.57 13.30 1.25
CA ARG A 64 -13.69 12.45 2.45
C ARG A 64 -13.38 11.01 2.12
N ILE A 65 -12.77 10.31 3.07
CA ILE A 65 -12.40 8.91 2.93
C ILE A 65 -13.64 8.04 3.10
N ILE A 66 -13.97 7.29 2.05
CA ILE A 66 -15.00 6.25 2.09
C ILE A 66 -14.43 4.96 2.67
N LYS A 67 -13.22 4.58 2.22
CA LYS A 67 -12.53 3.37 2.66
C LYS A 67 -11.03 3.54 2.53
N GLY A 68 -10.28 3.13 3.55
CA GLY A 68 -8.83 3.07 3.53
C GLY A 68 -8.33 1.64 3.59
N GLU A 69 -7.28 1.33 2.83
CA GLU A 69 -6.57 0.05 2.94
C GLU A 69 -5.07 0.28 2.82
N TYR A 70 -4.29 -0.61 3.38
CA TYR A 70 -2.84 -0.51 3.39
C TYR A 70 -2.16 -1.87 3.23
N MET A 71 -0.94 -1.84 2.71
CA MET A 71 -0.03 -2.97 2.66
C MET A 71 1.30 -2.53 3.27
N GLU A 72 1.71 -3.20 4.34
CA GLU A 72 2.97 -2.94 5.02
C GLU A 72 3.82 -4.22 5.11
N GLY A 73 5.05 -4.16 4.60
CA GLY A 73 6.01 -5.25 4.75
C GLY A 73 7.25 -5.08 3.88
N ILE A 74 8.26 -5.90 4.17
CA ILE A 74 9.49 -6.00 3.37
C ILE A 74 9.40 -7.10 2.30
N SER A 75 8.43 -8.02 2.42
CA SER A 75 8.34 -9.21 1.56
C SER A 75 7.12 -9.17 0.64
N VAL A 76 7.19 -9.97 -0.41
CA VAL A 76 6.10 -10.33 -1.34
C VAL A 76 4.90 -11.02 -0.68
N LEU A 77 5.02 -11.39 0.61
CA LEU A 77 3.92 -11.96 1.38
C LEU A 77 3.07 -10.90 2.08
N ALA A 78 3.47 -9.63 2.07
CA ALA A 78 2.63 -8.55 2.56
C ALA A 78 1.33 -8.48 1.76
N ARG A 79 0.21 -8.38 2.47
CA ARG A 79 -1.14 -8.33 1.91
C ARG A 79 -1.78 -6.98 2.21
N MET A 80 -2.74 -6.61 1.38
CA MET A 80 -3.64 -5.49 1.66
C MET A 80 -4.51 -5.82 2.88
N LYS A 81 -4.70 -4.81 3.73
CA LYS A 81 -5.47 -4.87 4.97
C LYS A 81 -6.32 -3.61 5.07
N LEU A 82 -7.46 -3.73 5.76
CA LEU A 82 -8.31 -2.58 6.06
C LEU A 82 -7.57 -1.59 6.97
N LEU A 83 -7.67 -0.31 6.65
CA LEU A 83 -7.17 0.79 7.46
C LEU A 83 -8.36 1.43 8.18
N GLU A 84 -8.72 0.86 9.32
CA GLU A 84 -9.82 1.33 10.17
C GLU A 84 -9.43 2.61 10.90
N GLY A 85 -10.41 3.49 11.17
CA GLY A 85 -10.22 4.70 12.00
C GLY A 85 -10.02 6.01 11.23
N LEU A 86 -9.97 5.96 9.89
CA LEU A 86 -9.86 7.16 9.03
C LEU A 86 -11.09 7.39 8.13
N GLU A 87 -12.14 6.61 8.31
CA GLU A 87 -13.40 6.73 7.54
C GLU A 87 -14.10 8.06 7.85
N ASP A 88 -14.79 8.62 6.86
CA ASP A 88 -15.50 9.91 6.87
C ASP A 88 -14.65 11.17 7.14
N LEU A 89 -13.37 11.01 7.48
CA LEU A 89 -12.43 12.10 7.61
C LEU A 89 -12.08 12.68 6.23
N ALA A 90 -11.98 14.00 6.17
CA ALA A 90 -11.46 14.67 4.99
C ALA A 90 -9.96 14.38 4.87
N LEU A 91 -9.51 13.82 3.74
CA LEU A 91 -8.13 13.37 3.53
C LEU A 91 -7.12 14.50 3.81
N ASN A 92 -7.47 15.75 3.51
CA ASN A 92 -6.64 16.93 3.74
C ASN A 92 -6.64 17.46 5.20
N LYS A 93 -7.49 16.94 6.08
CA LYS A 93 -7.60 17.32 7.50
C LYS A 93 -7.01 16.31 8.47
N ILE A 94 -6.52 15.17 7.97
CA ILE A 94 -5.85 14.17 8.81
C ILE A 94 -4.59 14.78 9.43
N ASN A 95 -4.55 14.72 10.76
CA ASN A 95 -3.46 15.23 11.57
C ASN A 95 -2.61 14.08 12.13
N ASP A 96 -1.51 14.42 12.81
CA ASP A 96 -0.65 13.42 13.44
C ASP A 96 -1.36 12.69 14.59
N ASP A 97 -2.33 13.32 15.24
CA ASP A 97 -3.11 12.73 16.34
C ASP A 97 -4.01 11.58 15.86
N ASP A 98 -4.68 11.75 14.71
CA ASP A 98 -5.51 10.72 14.06
C ASP A 98 -4.67 9.50 13.65
N LEU A 99 -3.35 9.67 13.54
CA LEU A 99 -2.46 8.62 13.09
C LEU A 99 -1.75 7.91 14.23
N ASN A 100 -1.94 8.32 15.50
CA ASN A 100 -1.10 7.90 16.61
C ASN A 100 -0.98 6.38 16.77
N GLU A 101 -2.07 5.66 16.51
CA GLU A 101 -2.19 4.20 16.62
C GLU A 101 -1.50 3.44 15.47
N TYR A 102 -1.18 4.09 14.35
CA TYR A 102 -0.55 3.42 13.21
C TYR A 102 0.98 3.40 13.28
N SER A 103 1.55 2.45 12.54
CA SER A 103 3.00 2.33 12.38
C SER A 103 3.62 3.58 11.73
N LYS A 104 4.92 3.81 11.98
CA LYS A 104 5.67 4.90 11.34
C LYS A 104 5.65 4.80 9.81
N GLY A 105 5.54 3.59 9.26
CA GLY A 105 5.45 3.34 7.83
C GLY A 105 4.14 3.88 7.24
N ILE A 106 3.02 3.53 7.88
CA ILE A 106 1.68 4.00 7.51
C ILE A 106 1.61 5.52 7.63
N LYS A 107 2.05 6.11 8.76
CA LYS A 107 2.10 7.58 8.96
C LYS A 107 2.76 8.30 7.78
N LYS A 108 3.92 7.82 7.34
CA LYS A 108 4.65 8.41 6.20
C LYS A 108 3.92 8.22 4.88
N ALA A 109 3.32 7.04 4.67
CA ALA A 109 2.56 6.75 3.47
C ALA A 109 1.29 7.60 3.38
N VAL A 110 0.57 7.81 4.49
CA VAL A 110 -0.59 8.71 4.57
C VAL A 110 -0.18 10.14 4.26
N LYS A 111 0.88 10.66 4.88
CA LYS A 111 1.41 12.00 4.53
C LYS A 111 1.76 12.12 3.05
N ASN A 112 2.29 11.06 2.44
CA ASN A 112 2.52 11.03 1.00
C ASN A 112 1.21 11.03 0.18
N ALA A 113 0.18 10.30 0.60
CA ALA A 113 -1.15 10.31 -0.02
C ALA A 113 -1.77 11.72 -0.01
N ILE A 114 -1.72 12.40 1.14
CA ILE A 114 -2.22 13.78 1.30
C ILE A 114 -1.48 14.73 0.37
N LYS A 115 -0.15 14.58 0.24
CA LYS A 115 0.64 15.37 -0.72
C LYS A 115 0.22 15.09 -2.16
N ASN A 116 0.02 13.82 -2.53
CA ASN A 116 -0.40 13.43 -3.87
C ASN A 116 -1.82 13.94 -4.20
N TYR A 117 -2.70 14.03 -3.21
CA TYR A 117 -4.03 14.63 -3.36
C TYR A 117 -3.95 16.11 -3.71
N LYS A 118 -3.07 16.89 -3.05
CA LYS A 118 -2.89 18.33 -3.31
C LYS A 118 -2.25 18.67 -4.66
N LEU A 119 -1.62 17.69 -5.31
CA LEU A 119 -0.92 17.86 -6.60
C LEU A 119 -1.82 17.55 -7.80
N LYS A 120 -3.05 17.06 -7.57
CA LYS A 120 -4.03 16.69 -8.60
C LYS A 120 -5.21 17.65 -8.56
#